data_AF-A0A355SXS8-F1
#
_entry.id   AF-A0A355SXS8-F1
#
_cell.length_a   1.000
_cell.length_b   1.000
_cell.length_c   1.000
_cell.angle_alpha   90.00
_cell.angle_beta   90.00
_cell.angle_gamma   90.00
#
_symmetry.space_group_name_H-M   'P 1'
#
loop_
_entity.id
_entity.type
_entity.pdbx_description
1 polymer ?
#
loop_
_entity_poly.entity_id
_entity_poly.type
_entity_poly.pdbx_seq_one_letter_code
_entity_poly.pdbx_strand_id
1 'polypeptide(L)' 'ELVNDVREVIRTLISRETQLPSRDKRWFNMRIIPYRTVEDKIDGVVITFTDITAAKTLEAKLRKQNDPIT' A
#
# COMPACT_ATOMS: atom_id res chain seq x y z
N GLU A 1 12.28 -6.57 -5.38
CA GLU A 1 11.17 -6.94 -4.47
C GLU A 1 9.82 -6.90 -5.13
N LEU A 2 9.38 -5.79 -5.75
CA LEU A 2 8.05 -5.67 -6.39
C LEU A 2 7.65 -6.83 -7.31
N VAL A 3 8.57 -7.32 -8.15
CA VAL A 3 8.30 -8.45 -9.06
C VAL A 3 7.92 -9.72 -8.29
N ASN A 4 8.53 -9.95 -7.13
CA ASN A 4 8.21 -11.10 -6.28
C ASN A 4 6.84 -10.91 -5.60
N ASP A 5 6.54 -9.70 -5.11
CA ASP A 5 5.21 -9.39 -4.56
C ASP A 5 4.11 -9.60 -5.60
N VAL A 6 4.34 -9.15 -6.84
CA VAL A 6 3.40 -9.36 -7.97
C VAL A 6 3.21 -10.85 -8.26
N ARG A 7 4.31 -11.63 -8.32
CA ARG A 7 4.22 -13.09 -8.54
C ARG A 7 3.45 -13.79 -7.43
N GLU A 8 3.62 -13.35 -6.19
CA GLU A 8 2.92 -13.91 -5.05
C GLU A 8 1.42 -13.61 -5.11
N VAL A 9 1.03 -12.38 -5.46
CA VAL A 9 -0.38 -11.99 -5.62
C VAL A 9 -1.05 -12.79 -6.75
N ILE A 10 -0.36 -12.99 -7.87
CA ILE A 10 -0.88 -13.83 -8.98
C ILE A 10 -1.05 -15.29 -8.52
N ARG A 11 -0.06 -15.84 -7.80
CA ARG A 11 -0.09 -17.23 -7.35
C ARG A 11 -1.16 -17.49 -6.30
N THR A 12 -1.35 -16.56 -5.38
CA THR A 12 -2.22 -16.73 -4.20
C THR A 12 -3.61 -16.15 -4.39
N LEU A 13 -3.78 -15.25 -5.36
CA LEU A 13 -4.99 -14.44 -5.52
C LEU A 13 -5.33 -13.56 -4.30
N ILE A 14 -4.38 -13.37 -3.40
CA ILE A 14 -4.53 -12.53 -2.21
C ILE A 14 -3.91 -11.18 -2.52
N SER A 15 -4.67 -10.11 -2.33
CA SER A 15 -4.16 -8.74 -2.49
C SER A 15 -3.09 -8.43 -1.44
N ARG A 16 -2.07 -7.67 -1.84
CA ARG A 16 -1.00 -7.24 -0.95
C ARG A 16 -0.98 -5.72 -0.82
N GLU A 17 -0.75 -5.24 0.40
CA GLU A 17 -0.67 -3.82 0.71
C GLU A 17 0.59 -3.54 1.52
N THR A 18 1.31 -2.47 1.17
CA THR A 18 2.51 -2.03 1.88
C THR A 18 2.69 -0.53 1.81
N GLN A 19 3.16 0.06 2.90
CA GLN A 19 3.47 1.48 2.97
C GLN A 19 4.94 1.70 2.66
N LEU A 20 5.22 2.54 1.67
CA LEU A 20 6.56 2.78 1.17
C LEU A 20 6.91 4.27 1.29
N PRO A 21 8.08 4.60 1.88
CA PRO A 21 8.61 5.96 1.82
C PRO A 21 9.17 6.23 0.43
N SER A 22 8.93 7.44 -0.07
CA SER A 22 9.58 7.98 -1.26
C SER A 22 10.85 8.74 -0.88
N ARG A 23 11.75 8.92 -1.86
CA ARG A 23 13.00 9.69 -1.70
C ARG A 23 12.76 11.15 -1.27
N ASP A 24 11.55 11.63 -1.51
CA ASP A 24 11.10 13.00 -1.27
C ASP A 24 10.29 13.15 0.04
N LYS A 25 10.52 12.28 1.03
CA LYS A 25 9.79 12.24 2.33
C LYS A 25 8.27 12.02 2.24
N ARG A 26 7.74 11.78 1.03
CA ARG A 26 6.36 11.38 0.81
C ARG A 26 6.15 9.92 1.19
N TRP A 27 4.96 9.60 1.68
CA TRP A 27 4.56 8.24 2.00
C TRP A 27 3.49 7.79 1.03
N PHE A 28 3.66 6.60 0.48
CA PHE A 28 2.70 5.99 -0.42
C PHE A 28 2.18 4.70 0.19
N ASN A 29 0.88 4.47 0.05
CA ASN A 29 0.30 3.16 0.22
C ASN A 29 0.28 2.47 -1.16
N MET A 30 1.08 1.43 -1.30
CA MET A 30 1.07 0.59 -2.49
C MET A 30 0.15 -0.59 -2.27
N ARG A 31 -0.83 -0.77 -3.16
CA ARG A 31 -1.72 -1.93 -3.15
C ARG A 31 -1.61 -2.68 -4.48
N ILE A 32 -1.43 -3.99 -4.38
CA ILE A 32 -1.36 -4.92 -5.50
C ILE A 32 -2.59 -5.82 -5.42
N ILE A 33 -3.43 -5.80 -6.46
CA ILE A 33 -4.70 -6.53 -6.52
C ILE A 33 -4.67 -7.45 -7.75
N PRO A 34 -5.05 -8.73 -7.64
CA PRO A 34 -5.18 -9.58 -8.81
C PRO A 34 -6.38 -9.13 -9.65
N TYR A 35 -6.18 -9.00 -10.95
CA TYR A 35 -7.25 -8.71 -11.90
C TYR A 35 -7.82 -10.02 -12.44
N ARG A 36 -9.09 -10.28 -12.14
CA ARG A 36 -9.82 -11.45 -12.62
C ARG A 36 -10.78 -11.06 -13.72
N THR A 37 -10.80 -11.85 -14.78
CA THR A 37 -11.78 -11.79 -15.85
C THR A 37 -13.12 -12.39 -15.38
N VAL A 38 -14.17 -12.17 -16.16
CA VAL A 38 -15.49 -12.77 -15.93
C VAL A 38 -15.49 -14.31 -15.97
N GLU A 39 -14.48 -14.92 -16.59
CA GLU A 39 -14.25 -16.38 -16.62
C GLU A 39 -13.39 -16.87 -15.43
N ASP A 40 -13.18 -16.04 -14.40
CA ASP A 40 -12.28 -16.28 -13.25
C ASP A 40 -10.80 -16.53 -13.62
N LYS A 41 -10.42 -16.29 -14.89
CA LYS A 41 -9.02 -16.30 -15.32
C LYS A 41 -8.32 -15.03 -14.86
N ILE A 42 -7.08 -15.16 -14.39
CA ILE A 42 -6.22 -14.02 -14.03
C ILE A 42 -5.64 -13.45 -15.31
N ASP A 43 -6.02 -12.22 -15.65
CA ASP A 43 -5.44 -11.50 -16.81
C ASP A 43 -4.22 -10.64 -16.41
N GLY A 44 -4.06 -10.36 -15.12
CA GLY A 44 -2.92 -9.60 -14.62
C GLY A 44 -3.07 -9.12 -13.18
N VAL A 45 -2.35 -8.05 -12.85
CA VAL A 45 -2.43 -7.36 -11.57
C VAL A 45 -2.62 -5.87 -11.78
N VAL A 46 -3.36 -5.24 -10.88
CA VAL A 46 -3.46 -3.80 -10.77
C VAL A 46 -2.60 -3.36 -9.59
N ILE A 47 -1.72 -2.38 -9.82
CA ILE A 47 -0.90 -1.77 -8.77
C ILE A 47 -1.34 -0.32 -8.62
N THR A 48 -1.77 0.06 -7.42
CA THR A 48 -2.13 1.43 -7.11
C THR A 48 -1.16 2.01 -6.09
N PHE A 49 -0.85 3.30 -6.24
CA PHE A 49 -0.06 4.08 -5.30
C PHE A 49 -0.91 5.25 -4.82
N THR A 50 -1.27 5.25 -3.54
CA THR A 50 -2.02 6.35 -2.91
C THR A 50 -1.08 7.15 -2.04
N ASP A 51 -0.99 8.46 -2.26
CA ASP A 51 -0.23 9.35 -1.36
C ASP A 51 -0.93 9.43 0.00
N ILE A 52 -0.25 8.97 1.05
CA ILE A 52 -0.72 8.97 2.45
C ILE A 52 0.11 9.92 3.32
N THR A 53 0.90 10.82 2.71
CA THR A 53 1.77 11.76 3.42
C THR A 53 0.98 12.66 4.37
N ALA A 54 -0.17 13.16 3.91
CA ALA A 54 -1.05 14.02 4.72
C ALA A 54 -1.60 13.27 5.94
N ALA A 55 -2.07 12.03 5.74
CA ALA A 55 -2.58 11.18 6.81
C ALA A 55 -1.50 10.88 7.86
N LYS A 56 -0.30 10.47 7.43
CA LYS A 56 0.86 10.24 8.31
C LYS A 56 1.25 11.48 9.11
N THR A 57 1.22 12.65 8.48
CA THR A 57 1.56 13.92 9.14
C THR A 57 0.53 14.28 10.21
N LEU A 58 -0.75 14.07 9.92
CA LEU A 58 -1.82 14.32 10.86
C LEU A 58 -1.78 13.33 12.04
N GLU A 59 -1.60 12.04 11.78
CA GLU A 59 -1.39 11.02 12.82
C GLU A 59 -0.21 11.36 13.73
N ALA A 60 0.91 11.80 13.16
CA ALA A 60 2.08 12.19 13.94
C ALA A 60 1.82 13.42 14.82
N LYS A 61 1.06 14.42 14.33
CA LYS A 61 0.65 15.59 15.12
C LYS A 61 -0.28 15.20 16.26
N LEU A 62 -1.29 14.36 15.98
CA LEU A 62 -2.22 13.88 16.99
C LEU A 62 -1.54 13.02 18.05
N ARG A 63 -0.59 12.16 17.68
CA ARG A 63 0.23 11.41 18.65
C ARG A 63 1.03 12.33 19.57
N LYS A 64 1.57 13.44 19.06
CA LYS A 64 2.28 14.42 19.90
C LYS A 64 1.37 15.21 20.84
N GLN A 65 0.08 15.33 20.52
CA GLN A 65 -0.90 16.02 21.38
C GLN A 65 -1.53 15.07 22.41
N ASN A 66 -1.57 13.77 22.12
CA ASN A 66 -2.10 12.73 23.01
C ASN A 66 -1.02 12.07 23.88
N ASP A 67 0.24 12.46 23.77
CA ASP A 67 1.25 12.11 24.77
C ASP A 67 0.96 12.97 26.00
N PRO A 68 0.50 12.40 27.13
CA PRO A 68 0.27 13.18 28.33
C PRO A 68 1.62 13.79 28.73
N ILE A 69 1.58 15.10 28.93
CA ILE A 69 2.65 15.91 29.53
C ILE A 69 3.41 15.08 30.57
N THR A 70 4.73 14.89 30.34
CA THR A 70 5.67 14.64 31.44
C THR A 70 5.71 15.86 32.33
#